data_AF-A0A963EKM6-F1
#
_entry.id   AF-A0A963EKM6-F1
#
_cell.length_a   1.000
_cell.length_b   1.000
_cell.length_c   1.000
_cell.angle_alpha   90.00
_cell.angle_beta   90.00
_cell.angle_gamma   90.00
#
_symmetry.space_group_name_H-M   'P 1'
#
loop_
_entity.id
_entity.type
_entity.pdbx_description
1 polymer ?
#
loop_
_entity_poly.entity_id
_entity_poly.type
_entity_poly.pdbx_seq_one_letter_code
_entity_poly.pdbx_strand_id
1 'polypeptide(L)'
;LAEEIAGCELTDFFALALYSTDPLPLAELLEPLGVRYQERAPSGHADMGGKPAKLAPVNLGVRVADDPHGARIAVAFEQGAAVAAGLSAGDVIIALDGVKTDARKFDEQLAAWQPGEVIEVHAFRRDELIRCRVTLDEPPASLVWLQIDDNGLSEAGRRWLHVD
;
A
#
# COMPACT_ATOMS: atom_id res chain seq x y z
N LEU A 1 -24.72 24.49 -9.74
CA LEU A 1 -24.10 24.01 -10.99
C LEU A 1 -23.92 22.49 -11.01
N ALA A 2 -23.18 21.85 -10.10
CA ALA A 2 -22.99 20.39 -10.16
C ALA A 2 -24.32 19.60 -10.03
N GLU A 3 -25.14 19.91 -9.03
CA GLU A 3 -26.48 19.31 -8.84
C GLU A 3 -27.43 19.62 -10.00
N GLU A 4 -27.35 20.83 -10.55
CA GLU A 4 -28.15 21.26 -11.70
C GLU A 4 -27.80 20.45 -12.96
N ILE A 5 -26.51 20.16 -13.18
CA ILE A 5 -26.05 19.32 -14.29
C ILE A 5 -26.39 17.85 -14.04
N ALA A 6 -26.21 17.36 -12.80
CA ALA A 6 -26.46 15.97 -12.44
C ALA A 6 -27.96 15.64 -12.34
N GLY A 7 -28.82 16.64 -12.14
CA GLY A 7 -30.25 16.46 -11.93
C GLY A 7 -30.62 15.77 -10.61
N CYS A 8 -29.68 15.73 -9.66
CA CYS A 8 -29.87 15.13 -8.34
C CYS A 8 -29.20 15.96 -7.25
N GLU A 9 -29.65 15.71 -6.03
CA GLU A 9 -29.10 16.28 -4.80
C GLU A 9 -27.74 15.63 -4.51
N LEU A 10 -26.73 16.43 -4.17
CA LEU A 10 -25.36 16.00 -3.91
C LEU A 10 -24.79 16.58 -2.62
N THR A 11 -25.60 17.21 -1.74
CA THR A 11 -25.10 17.87 -0.53
C THR A 11 -24.38 16.88 0.36
N ASP A 12 -24.94 15.70 0.60
CA ASP A 12 -24.32 14.69 1.46
C ASP A 12 -23.00 14.17 0.88
N PHE A 13 -22.96 13.97 -0.45
CA PHE A 13 -21.73 13.58 -1.13
C PHE A 13 -20.64 14.65 -0.99
N PHE A 14 -20.97 15.93 -1.20
CA PHE A 14 -20.00 17.01 -1.04
C PHE A 14 -19.62 17.26 0.41
N ALA A 15 -20.55 17.07 1.36
CA ALA A 15 -20.25 17.12 2.78
C ALA A 15 -19.17 16.10 3.14
N LEU A 16 -19.36 14.85 2.70
CA LEU A 16 -18.37 13.79 2.87
C LEU A 16 -17.06 14.10 2.14
N ALA A 17 -17.12 14.44 0.85
CA ALA A 17 -15.94 14.55 0.00
C ALA A 17 -15.09 15.80 0.24
N LEU A 18 -15.68 16.90 0.72
CA LEU A 18 -15.00 18.20 0.87
C LEU A 18 -14.75 18.60 2.32
N TYR A 19 -15.57 18.11 3.26
CA TYR A 19 -15.55 18.58 4.65
C TYR A 19 -15.40 17.46 5.68
N SER A 20 -15.19 16.21 5.25
CA SER A 20 -14.84 15.08 6.12
C SER A 20 -13.43 14.54 5.80
N THR A 21 -12.92 13.71 6.71
CA THR A 21 -11.72 12.86 6.51
C THR A 21 -12.08 11.38 6.38
N ASP A 22 -13.37 11.06 6.39
CA ASP A 22 -13.86 9.70 6.22
C ASP A 22 -13.57 9.19 4.79
N PRO A 23 -13.34 7.88 4.61
CA PRO A 23 -13.10 7.32 3.30
C PRO A 23 -14.32 7.48 2.38
N LEU A 24 -14.07 7.72 1.10
CA LEU A 24 -15.13 7.71 0.08
C LEU A 24 -15.66 6.28 -0.10
N PRO A 25 -16.99 6.09 -0.28
CA PRO A 25 -17.61 4.78 -0.45
C PRO A 25 -17.39 4.25 -1.88
N LEU A 26 -16.13 4.02 -2.24
CA LEU A 26 -15.74 3.68 -3.61
C LEU A 26 -16.33 2.35 -4.08
N ALA A 27 -16.49 1.37 -3.18
CA ALA A 27 -17.08 0.09 -3.53
C ALA A 27 -18.54 0.27 -3.99
N GLU A 28 -19.33 1.02 -3.22
CA GLU A 28 -20.73 1.32 -3.48
C GLU A 28 -20.90 2.20 -4.73
N LEU A 29 -19.97 3.14 -4.96
CA LEU A 29 -19.99 4.00 -6.15
C LEU A 29 -19.65 3.24 -7.44
N LEU A 30 -18.80 2.21 -7.34
CA LEU A 30 -18.34 1.42 -8.49
C LEU A 30 -19.24 0.23 -8.83
N GLU A 31 -19.95 -0.33 -7.84
CA GLU A 31 -20.82 -1.50 -8.02
C GLU A 31 -21.90 -1.31 -9.12
N PRO A 32 -22.64 -0.19 -9.19
CA PRO A 32 -23.64 0.03 -10.25
C PRO A 32 -23.05 0.13 -11.67
N LEU A 33 -21.74 0.36 -11.78
CA LEU A 33 -21.01 0.38 -13.05
C LEU A 33 -20.53 -1.02 -13.45
N GLY A 34 -20.69 -2.02 -12.59
CA GLY A 34 -20.15 -3.37 -12.77
C GLY A 34 -18.64 -3.43 -12.56
N VAL A 35 -18.10 -2.59 -11.68
CA VAL A 35 -16.69 -2.60 -11.29
C VAL A 35 -16.58 -3.09 -9.85
N ARG A 36 -15.92 -4.23 -9.65
CA ARG A 36 -15.59 -4.76 -8.34
C ARG A 36 -14.40 -4.02 -7.74
N TYR A 37 -14.60 -3.45 -6.56
CA TYR A 37 -13.55 -2.92 -5.70
C TYR A 37 -13.04 -4.02 -4.76
N GLN A 38 -11.74 -4.29 -4.77
CA GLN A 38 -11.15 -5.36 -3.96
C GLN A 38 -9.92 -4.86 -3.21
N GLU A 39 -9.98 -4.97 -1.89
CA GLU A 39 -8.85 -4.69 -1.01
C GLU A 39 -7.94 -5.90 -0.90
N ARG A 40 -6.66 -5.63 -0.71
CA ARG A 40 -5.65 -6.64 -0.45
C ARG A 40 -4.48 -6.07 0.32
N ALA A 41 -3.78 -6.95 1.00
CA ALA A 41 -2.48 -6.62 1.53
C ALA A 41 -1.43 -6.43 0.41
N PRO A 42 -0.36 -5.66 0.67
CA PRO A 42 0.81 -5.58 -0.21
C PRO A 42 1.44 -6.96 -0.46
N SER A 43 1.93 -7.15 -1.69
CA SER A 43 2.75 -8.32 -2.04
C SER A 43 4.22 -8.18 -1.67
N GLY A 44 4.61 -7.03 -1.15
CA GLY A 44 5.98 -6.67 -0.79
C GLY A 44 6.16 -5.16 -0.66
N HIS A 45 7.37 -4.73 -0.32
CA HIS A 45 7.67 -3.35 0.03
C HIS A 45 7.87 -2.43 -1.19
N ALA A 46 7.77 -2.96 -2.40
CA ALA A 46 7.71 -2.18 -3.64
C ALA A 46 6.31 -2.13 -4.27
N ASP A 47 5.30 -2.75 -3.65
CA ASP A 47 3.96 -2.86 -4.20
C ASP A 47 3.16 -1.55 -4.10
N MET A 48 2.62 -1.12 -5.23
CA MET A 48 1.82 0.10 -5.38
C MET A 48 0.32 -0.17 -5.57
N GLY A 49 -0.10 -1.45 -5.58
CA GLY A 49 -1.49 -1.82 -5.75
C GLY A 49 -1.91 -1.94 -7.22
N GLY A 50 -3.20 -1.81 -7.49
CA GLY A 50 -3.78 -1.71 -8.83
C GLY A 50 -3.94 -3.04 -9.59
N LYS A 51 -3.39 -4.13 -9.08
CA LYS A 51 -3.50 -5.47 -9.67
C LYS A 51 -3.64 -6.54 -8.59
N PRO A 52 -4.24 -7.70 -8.89
CA PRO A 52 -4.15 -8.88 -8.02
C PRO A 52 -2.68 -9.25 -7.78
N ALA A 53 -2.38 -9.72 -6.58
CA ALA A 53 -1.04 -10.21 -6.24
C ALA A 53 -1.10 -11.21 -5.09
N LYS A 54 -0.08 -12.06 -4.99
CA LYS A 54 0.13 -12.90 -3.82
C LYS A 54 0.64 -12.04 -2.66
N LEU A 55 0.07 -12.21 -1.48
CA LEU A 55 0.42 -11.42 -0.30
C LEU A 55 1.84 -11.73 0.19
N ALA A 56 2.53 -10.72 0.71
CA ALA A 56 3.73 -10.93 1.51
C ALA A 56 3.36 -11.61 2.84
N PRO A 57 4.28 -12.35 3.49
CA PRO A 57 4.01 -12.94 4.80
C PRO A 57 4.13 -11.93 5.94
N VAL A 58 4.95 -10.88 5.76
CA VAL A 58 5.25 -9.86 6.78
C VAL A 58 5.40 -8.48 6.14
N ASN A 59 5.30 -7.44 6.96
CA ASN A 59 5.49 -6.05 6.55
C ASN A 59 6.27 -5.26 7.62
N LEU A 60 7.14 -4.35 7.20
CA LEU A 60 7.83 -3.40 8.07
C LEU A 60 7.12 -2.04 8.13
N GLY A 61 6.02 -1.85 7.41
CA GLY A 61 5.34 -0.57 7.29
C GLY A 61 6.19 0.46 6.55
N VAL A 62 6.88 0.03 5.49
CA VAL A 62 7.67 0.91 4.61
C VAL A 62 7.42 0.61 3.14
N ARG A 63 7.73 1.59 2.28
CA ARG A 63 8.05 1.32 0.88
C ARG A 63 9.54 1.46 0.65
N VAL A 64 10.13 0.54 -0.10
CA VAL A 64 11.55 0.56 -0.44
C VAL A 64 11.76 0.86 -1.93
N ALA A 65 12.89 1.47 -2.25
CA ALA A 65 13.35 1.74 -3.60
C ALA A 65 14.83 1.39 -3.75
N ASP A 66 15.27 1.17 -4.99
CA ASP A 66 16.67 0.91 -5.31
C ASP A 66 17.58 2.07 -4.84
N ASP A 67 18.70 1.71 -4.23
CA ASP A 67 19.82 2.58 -3.88
C ASP A 67 21.15 1.81 -4.07
N PRO A 68 22.25 2.46 -4.52
CA PRO A 68 23.53 1.78 -4.72
C PRO A 68 24.07 1.04 -3.49
N HIS A 69 23.67 1.45 -2.28
CA HIS A 69 24.16 0.89 -1.03
C HIS A 69 23.19 -0.10 -0.37
N GLY A 70 21.93 -0.16 -0.79
CA GLY A 70 20.94 -1.05 -0.18
C GLY A 70 19.48 -0.79 -0.61
N ALA A 71 18.54 -1.07 0.27
CA ALA A 71 17.12 -0.78 0.11
C ALA A 71 16.80 0.55 0.78
N ARG A 72 16.59 1.62 0.00
CA ARG A 72 16.24 2.93 0.56
C ARG A 72 14.77 2.98 0.92
N ILE A 73 14.46 3.40 2.14
CA ILE A 73 13.10 3.68 2.60
C ILE A 73 12.59 4.92 1.84
N ALA A 74 11.72 4.70 0.86
CA ALA A 74 11.07 5.78 0.11
C ALA A 74 9.89 6.36 0.90
N VAL A 75 9.14 5.52 1.62
CA VAL A 75 8.03 5.91 2.49
C VAL A 75 8.13 5.13 3.79
N ALA A 76 7.93 5.80 4.92
CA ALA A 76 7.76 5.17 6.21
C ALA A 76 6.36 5.50 6.73
N PHE A 77 5.53 4.49 6.97
CA PHE A 77 4.16 4.67 7.45
C PHE A 77 4.16 4.83 8.97
N GLU A 78 3.47 5.85 9.50
CA GLU A 78 3.56 6.29 10.90
C GLU A 78 3.28 5.19 11.93
N GLN A 79 2.36 4.26 11.62
CA GLN A 79 2.00 3.13 12.49
C GLN A 79 2.75 1.84 12.14
N GLY A 80 3.77 1.90 11.29
CA GLY A 80 4.53 0.75 10.82
C GLY A 80 5.65 0.34 11.77
N ALA A 81 5.94 -0.97 11.83
CA ALA A 81 7.05 -1.55 12.58
C ALA A 81 8.40 -0.83 12.44
N ALA A 82 8.76 -0.39 11.23
CA ALA A 82 10.02 0.33 11.00
C ALA A 82 10.07 1.67 11.73
N VAL A 83 8.97 2.44 11.71
CA VAL A 83 8.88 3.73 12.41
C VAL A 83 8.93 3.51 13.91
N ALA A 84 8.20 2.50 14.42
CA ALA A 84 8.24 2.12 15.83
C ALA A 84 9.67 1.74 16.30
N ALA A 85 10.49 1.19 15.39
CA ALA A 85 11.89 0.85 15.64
C ALA A 85 12.88 2.01 15.40
N GLY A 86 12.41 3.19 14.98
CA GLY A 86 13.23 4.39 14.78
C GLY A 86 13.81 4.57 13.37
N LEU A 87 13.43 3.71 12.41
CA LEU A 87 13.75 3.91 10.99
C LEU A 87 12.86 5.01 10.40
N SER A 88 13.36 5.66 9.35
CA SER A 88 12.69 6.81 8.74
C SER A 88 12.87 6.82 7.22
N ALA A 89 12.00 7.56 6.52
CA ALA A 89 12.18 7.80 5.11
C ALA A 89 13.56 8.45 4.83
N GLY A 90 14.24 7.95 3.80
CA GLY A 90 15.61 8.33 3.45
C GLY A 90 16.68 7.42 4.04
N ASP A 91 16.38 6.59 5.05
CA ASP A 91 17.33 5.59 5.53
C ASP A 91 17.59 4.53 4.45
N VAL A 92 18.83 4.05 4.36
CA VAL A 92 19.22 2.99 3.43
C VAL A 92 19.48 1.72 4.22
N ILE A 93 18.55 0.77 4.16
CA ILE A 93 18.70 -0.55 4.81
C ILE A 93 19.74 -1.36 4.05
N ILE A 94 20.78 -1.79 4.75
CA ILE A 94 21.92 -2.51 4.17
C ILE A 94 21.95 -3.98 4.57
N ALA A 95 21.32 -4.36 5.68
CA ALA A 95 21.25 -5.74 6.13
C ALA A 95 20.00 -6.02 6.97
N LEU A 96 19.49 -7.24 6.83
CA LEU A 96 18.42 -7.84 7.63
C LEU A 96 18.99 -9.08 8.31
N ASP A 97 18.93 -9.13 9.64
CA ASP A 97 19.42 -10.21 10.49
C ASP A 97 20.85 -10.69 10.14
N GLY A 98 21.76 -9.71 9.98
CA GLY A 98 23.16 -9.96 9.64
C GLY A 98 23.42 -10.32 8.16
N VAL A 99 22.39 -10.41 7.32
CA VAL A 99 22.52 -10.72 5.89
C VAL A 99 22.37 -9.45 5.06
N LYS A 100 23.31 -9.19 4.16
CA LYS A 100 23.27 -8.03 3.26
C LYS A 100 21.98 -8.04 2.42
N THR A 101 21.34 -6.88 2.28
CA THR A 101 20.13 -6.70 1.48
C THR A 101 20.27 -5.60 0.44
N ASP A 102 19.32 -5.58 -0.48
CA ASP A 102 19.05 -4.53 -1.46
C ASP A 102 17.53 -4.56 -1.77
N ALA A 103 17.00 -3.57 -2.48
CA ALA A 103 15.55 -3.51 -2.70
C ALA A 103 14.98 -4.70 -3.50
N ARG A 104 15.82 -5.46 -4.22
CA ARG A 104 15.40 -6.63 -5.00
C ARG A 104 15.31 -7.90 -4.14
N LYS A 105 16.19 -8.03 -3.14
CA LYS A 105 16.23 -9.17 -2.21
C LYS A 105 15.43 -8.95 -0.94
N PHE A 106 15.02 -7.71 -0.66
CA PHE A 106 14.38 -7.32 0.59
C PHE A 106 13.19 -8.23 0.94
N ASP A 107 12.21 -8.34 0.04
CA ASP A 107 11.01 -9.16 0.25
C ASP A 107 11.33 -10.67 0.24
N GLU A 108 12.30 -11.11 -0.57
CA GLU A 108 12.72 -12.51 -0.62
C GLU A 108 13.32 -12.96 0.73
N GLN A 109 14.15 -12.12 1.35
CA GLN A 109 14.75 -12.40 2.65
C GLN A 109 13.72 -12.41 3.78
N LEU A 110 12.72 -11.54 3.69
CA LEU A 110 11.62 -11.47 4.65
C LEU A 110 10.62 -12.63 4.49
N ALA A 111 10.62 -13.33 3.36
CA ALA A 111 9.67 -14.40 3.07
C ALA A 111 9.76 -15.61 4.02
N ALA A 112 10.90 -15.77 4.72
CA ALA A 112 11.12 -16.85 5.68
C ALA A 112 10.55 -16.57 7.08
N TRP A 113 10.10 -15.34 7.33
CA TRP A 113 9.69 -14.87 8.66
C TRP A 113 8.17 -14.80 8.80
N GLN A 114 7.72 -14.73 10.05
CA GLN A 114 6.31 -14.63 10.44
C GLN A 114 6.01 -13.34 11.22
N PRO A 115 4.76 -12.87 11.21
CA PRO A 115 4.34 -11.75 12.03
C PRO A 115 4.64 -11.99 13.52
N GLY A 116 5.11 -10.95 14.21
CA GLY A 116 5.52 -10.98 15.61
C GLY A 116 6.99 -11.40 15.84
N GLU A 117 7.69 -11.94 14.84
CA GLU A 117 9.12 -12.19 14.94
C GLU A 117 9.92 -10.89 14.91
N VAL A 118 11.09 -10.91 15.58
CA VAL A 118 11.93 -9.71 15.73
C VAL A 118 13.25 -9.92 15.00
N ILE A 119 13.53 -9.06 14.03
CA ILE A 119 14.79 -9.09 13.26
C ILE A 119 15.67 -7.89 13.58
N GLU A 120 16.98 -8.07 13.48
CA GLU A 120 17.93 -6.95 13.54
C GLU A 120 18.02 -6.27 12.17
N VAL A 121 17.84 -4.96 12.12
CA VAL A 121 17.94 -4.16 10.90
C VAL A 121 19.11 -3.18 11.03
N HIS A 122 19.98 -3.21 10.03
CA HIS A 122 21.06 -2.25 9.86
C HIS A 122 20.73 -1.30 8.72
N ALA A 123 20.76 0.00 8.99
CA ALA A 123 20.51 1.02 8.00
C ALA A 123 21.48 2.19 8.16
N PHE A 124 21.77 2.89 7.06
CA PHE A 124 22.47 4.16 7.11
C PHE A 124 21.48 5.32 7.02
N ARG A 125 21.63 6.26 7.94
CA ARG A 125 21.05 7.60 7.83
C ARG A 125 22.18 8.58 7.59
N ARG A 126 22.35 9.00 6.34
CA ARG A 126 23.57 9.70 5.90
C ARG A 126 24.79 8.83 6.25
N ASP A 127 25.68 9.33 7.12
CA ASP A 127 26.90 8.63 7.53
C ASP A 127 26.76 7.86 8.86
N GLU A 128 25.57 7.86 9.47
CA GLU A 128 25.32 7.19 10.74
C GLU A 128 24.71 5.81 10.55
N LEU A 129 25.37 4.79 11.11
CA LEU A 129 24.85 3.43 11.15
C LEU A 129 23.80 3.30 12.26
N ILE A 130 22.56 3.09 11.86
CA ILE A 130 21.45 2.70 12.73
C ILE A 130 21.44 1.19 12.87
N ARG A 131 21.31 0.73 14.12
CA ARG A 131 21.04 -0.67 14.46
C ARG A 131 19.78 -0.71 15.30
N CYS A 132 18.76 -1.37 14.81
CA CYS A 132 17.47 -1.45 15.51
C CYS A 132 16.92 -2.86 15.43
N ARG A 133 16.00 -3.18 16.35
CA ARG A 133 15.24 -4.43 16.32
C ARG A 133 13.83 -4.09 15.90
N VAL A 134 13.37 -4.73 14.83
CA VAL A 134 12.05 -4.49 14.24
C VAL A 134 11.20 -5.73 14.47
N THR A 135 10.05 -5.56 15.13
CA THR A 135 9.02 -6.60 15.22
C THR A 135 8.21 -6.58 13.93
N LEU A 136 8.17 -7.70 13.19
CA LEU A 136 7.52 -7.78 11.89
C LEU A 136 5.99 -7.78 12.04
N ASP A 137 5.30 -6.94 11.28
CA ASP A 137 3.84 -6.84 11.31
C ASP A 137 3.19 -7.80 10.30
N GLU A 138 1.93 -8.13 10.54
CA GLU A 138 1.06 -8.66 9.48
C GLU A 138 0.80 -7.55 8.44
N PRO A 139 0.86 -7.84 7.13
CA PRO A 139 0.57 -6.85 6.11
C PRO A 139 -0.89 -6.35 6.19
N PRO A 140 -1.15 -5.03 6.29
CA PRO A 140 -2.51 -4.52 6.34
C PRO A 140 -3.17 -4.57 4.97
N ALA A 141 -4.50 -4.73 4.92
CA ALA A 141 -5.29 -4.63 3.69
C ALA A 141 -5.40 -3.16 3.22
N SER A 142 -4.28 -2.61 2.72
CA SER A 142 -4.13 -1.18 2.45
C SER A 142 -4.03 -0.84 0.96
N LEU A 143 -4.12 -1.83 0.06
CA LEU A 143 -4.05 -1.63 -1.38
C LEU A 143 -5.34 -2.12 -2.05
N VAL A 144 -5.67 -1.47 -3.16
CA VAL A 144 -6.87 -1.75 -3.93
C VAL A 144 -6.50 -2.23 -5.32
N TRP A 145 -7.31 -3.13 -5.85
CA TRP A 145 -7.37 -3.38 -7.28
C TRP A 145 -8.83 -3.43 -7.74
N LEU A 146 -9.05 -3.08 -9.00
CA LEU A 146 -10.38 -3.02 -9.60
C LEU A 146 -10.51 -4.11 -10.64
N GLN A 147 -11.70 -4.69 -10.74
CA GLN A 147 -12.01 -5.68 -11.76
C GLN A 147 -13.34 -5.34 -12.43
N ILE A 148 -13.35 -5.35 -13.76
CA ILE A 148 -14.61 -5.33 -14.50
C ILE A 148 -15.31 -6.66 -14.30
N ASP A 149 -16.58 -6.62 -13.91
CA ASP A 149 -17.44 -7.80 -13.88
C ASP A 149 -18.19 -7.89 -15.20
N ASP A 150 -17.69 -8.69 -16.15
CA ASP A 150 -18.26 -8.78 -17.50
C ASP A 150 -19.76 -9.15 -17.48
N ASN A 151 -20.19 -9.93 -16.48
CA ASN A 151 -21.60 -10.30 -16.29
C ASN A 151 -22.44 -9.22 -15.58
N GLY A 152 -21.77 -8.28 -14.90
CA GLY A 152 -22.39 -7.21 -14.11
C GLY A 152 -22.22 -5.81 -14.71
N LEU A 153 -21.51 -5.67 -15.83
CA LEU A 153 -21.23 -4.39 -16.47
C LEU A 153 -22.54 -3.75 -16.97
N SER A 154 -22.88 -2.59 -16.42
CA SER A 154 -24.07 -1.83 -16.82
C SER A 154 -23.83 -1.05 -18.11
N GLU A 155 -24.89 -0.54 -18.74
CA GLU A 155 -24.75 0.34 -19.92
C GLU A 155 -23.94 1.61 -19.59
N ALA A 156 -24.18 2.18 -18.39
CA ALA A 156 -23.40 3.30 -17.89
C ALA A 156 -21.92 2.94 -17.72
N GLY A 157 -21.64 1.74 -17.18
CA GLY A 157 -20.28 1.21 -17.07
C GLY A 157 -19.58 1.03 -18.41
N ARG A 158 -20.25 0.41 -19.41
CA ARG A 158 -19.72 0.25 -20.78
C ARG A 158 -19.35 1.59 -21.41
N ARG A 159 -20.25 2.57 -21.31
CA ARG A 159 -20.03 3.92 -21.84
C ARG A 159 -18.87 4.64 -21.15
N TRP A 160 -18.75 4.49 -19.83
CA TRP A 160 -17.69 5.12 -19.05
C TRP A 160 -16.31 4.52 -19.33
N LEU A 161 -16.23 3.18 -19.41
CA LEU A 161 -14.98 2.45 -19.58
C LEU A 161 -14.59 2.21 -21.04
N HIS A 162 -15.46 2.59 -21.99
CA HIS A 162 -15.29 2.34 -23.41
C HIS A 162 -15.08 0.85 -23.75
N VAL A 163 -15.93 0.00 -23.16
CA VAL A 163 -15.97 -1.45 -23.39
C VAL A 163 -17.20 -1.77 -24.24
N ASP A 164 -16.99 -2.40 -25.39
CA ASP A 164 -18.03 -2.83 -26.34
C ASP A 164 -18.86 -4.01 -25.80
#